data_AF-A0A5J5NI25-F1
#
_entry.id   AF-A0A5J5NI25-F1
#
_cell.length_a   1.000
_cell.length_b   1.000
_cell.length_c   1.000
_cell.angle_alpha   90.00
_cell.angle_beta   90.00
_cell.angle_gamma   90.00
#
_symmetry.space_group_name_H-M   'P 1'
#
loop_
_entity.id
_entity.type
_entity.pdbx_description
1 polymer ?
#
loop_
_entity_poly.entity_id
_entity_poly.type
_entity_poly.pdbx_seq_one_letter_code
_entity_poly.pdbx_strand_id
1 'polypeptide(L)'
;MGEENKKIRKEKCDFDKLRLKIILKLKDNVQLRNNIISTVKQSAALNRLGSENMKVRQLSNAIHDEVGNKVMGQISDSLWEIIRSEGSTRTEITEIVVSHRNNNESKFASCFLQPL
;
A
#
# COMPACT_ATOMS: atom_id res chain seq x y z
N MET A 1 -25.59 5.36 -21.84
CA MET A 1 -24.72 5.98 -20.80
C MET A 1 -24.65 5.21 -19.46
N GLY A 2 -25.48 4.20 -19.19
CA GLY A 2 -25.51 3.53 -17.87
C GLY A 2 -24.45 2.44 -17.62
N GLU A 3 -24.03 1.71 -18.66
CA GLU A 3 -23.16 0.52 -18.48
C GLU A 3 -21.70 0.87 -18.25
N GLU A 4 -21.18 1.89 -18.94
CA GLU A 4 -19.79 2.33 -18.75
C GLU A 4 -19.56 2.92 -17.36
N ASN A 5 -20.53 3.67 -16.83
CA ASN A 5 -20.52 4.17 -15.45
C ASN A 5 -20.58 3.04 -14.41
N LYS A 6 -21.30 1.95 -14.72
CA LYS A 6 -21.35 0.74 -13.86
C LYS A 6 -20.03 -0.02 -13.89
N LYS A 7 -19.36 -0.09 -15.05
CA LYS A 7 -18.05 -0.75 -15.23
C LYS A 7 -16.91 0.01 -14.53
N ILE A 8 -16.84 1.33 -14.70
CA ILE A 8 -15.86 2.19 -14.01
C ILE A 8 -16.02 2.11 -12.48
N ARG A 9 -17.26 2.08 -11.97
CA ARG A 9 -17.53 1.89 -10.53
C ARG A 9 -17.06 0.53 -10.04
N LYS A 10 -17.24 -0.53 -10.83
CA LYS A 10 -16.83 -1.90 -10.48
C LYS A 10 -15.30 -2.02 -10.42
N GLU A 11 -14.58 -1.50 -11.41
CA GLU A 11 -13.11 -1.53 -11.44
C GLU A 11 -12.49 -0.76 -10.27
N LYS A 12 -13.01 0.44 -9.94
CA LYS A 12 -12.57 1.20 -8.75
C LYS A 12 -12.76 0.42 -7.46
N CYS A 13 -13.87 -0.31 -7.34
CA CYS A 13 -14.17 -1.15 -6.17
C CYS A 13 -13.18 -2.32 -6.01
N ASP A 14 -12.63 -2.85 -7.10
CA ASP A 14 -11.70 -3.98 -7.05
C ASP A 14 -10.27 -3.55 -6.65
N PHE A 15 -9.82 -2.36 -7.06
CA PHE A 15 -8.56 -1.78 -6.55
C PHE A 15 -8.64 -1.43 -5.06
N ASP A 16 -9.78 -0.93 -4.58
CA ASP A 16 -9.97 -0.63 -3.15
C ASP A 16 -9.90 -1.89 -2.28
N LYS A 17 -10.49 -3.00 -2.73
CA LYS A 17 -10.38 -4.31 -2.06
C LYS A 17 -8.94 -4.81 -2.04
N LEU A 18 -8.24 -4.71 -3.17
CA LEU A 18 -6.83 -5.10 -3.26
C LEU A 18 -5.96 -4.26 -2.31
N ARG A 19 -6.15 -2.94 -2.30
CA ARG A 19 -5.46 -2.01 -1.40
C ARG A 19 -5.71 -2.38 0.06
N LEU A 20 -6.96 -2.64 0.45
CA LEU A 20 -7.31 -3.05 1.81
C LEU A 20 -6.62 -4.36 2.19
N LYS A 21 -6.63 -5.35 1.29
CA LYS A 21 -5.99 -6.65 1.54
C LYS A 21 -4.48 -6.53 1.74
N ILE A 22 -3.82 -5.70 0.94
CA ILE A 22 -2.38 -5.42 1.09
C ILE A 22 -2.11 -4.72 2.42
N ILE A 23 -2.92 -3.73 2.79
CA ILE A 23 -2.79 -3.02 4.08
C ILE A 23 -2.95 -3.99 5.25
N LEU A 24 -3.93 -4.90 5.20
CA LEU A 24 -4.13 -5.91 6.25
C LEU A 24 -2.90 -6.81 6.41
N LYS A 25 -2.38 -7.36 5.29
CA LYS A 25 -1.14 -8.17 5.32
C LYS A 25 0.05 -7.42 5.89
N LEU A 26 0.19 -6.13 5.54
CA LEU A 26 1.28 -5.29 6.05
C LEU A 26 1.14 -5.02 7.55
N LYS A 27 -0.09 -4.77 8.03
CA LYS A 27 -0.38 -4.57 9.46
C LYS A 27 -0.20 -5.83 10.30
N ASP A 28 -0.50 -6.99 9.72
CA ASP A 28 -0.36 -8.29 10.39
C ASP A 28 1.10 -8.80 10.40
N ASN A 29 2.01 -8.10 9.71
CA ASN A 29 3.44 -8.42 9.73
C ASN A 29 4.06 -8.05 11.09
N VAL A 30 4.07 -9.02 12.00
CA VAL A 30 4.63 -8.89 13.36
C VAL A 30 6.12 -8.54 13.32
N GLN A 31 6.88 -9.09 12.38
CA GLN A 31 8.31 -8.81 12.26
C GLN A 31 8.56 -7.36 11.88
N LEU A 32 7.86 -6.82 10.88
CA LEU A 32 7.92 -5.40 10.52
C LEU A 32 7.55 -4.51 11.70
N ARG A 33 6.45 -4.82 12.40
CA ARG A 33 6.02 -4.08 13.60
C ARG A 33 7.12 -4.06 14.66
N ASN A 34 7.75 -5.19 14.94
CA ASN A 34 8.82 -5.28 15.93
C ASN A 34 10.08 -4.50 15.51
N ASN A 35 10.43 -4.54 14.22
CA ASN A 35 11.55 -3.78 13.67
C ASN A 35 11.33 -2.26 13.77
N ILE A 36 10.11 -1.79 13.49
CA ILE A 36 9.74 -0.38 13.64
C ILE A 36 9.80 0.03 15.10
N ILE A 37 9.22 -0.76 16.02
CA ILE A 37 9.27 -0.51 17.46
C ILE A 37 10.73 -0.43 17.94
N SER A 38 11.57 -1.36 17.50
CA SER A 38 13.01 -1.37 17.84
C SER A 38 13.71 -0.12 17.32
N THR A 39 13.43 0.30 16.09
CA THR A 39 14.00 1.50 15.48
C THR A 39 13.60 2.76 16.25
N VAL A 40 12.33 2.90 16.63
CA VAL A 40 11.86 4.02 17.46
C VAL A 40 12.48 3.98 18.86
N LYS A 41 12.60 2.80 19.49
CA LYS A 41 13.25 2.66 20.80
C LYS A 41 14.72 3.06 20.78
N GLN A 42 15.41 2.87 19.66
CA GLN A 42 16.82 3.24 19.48
C GLN A 42 17.01 4.70 19.05
N SER A 43 15.95 5.47 18.82
CA SER A 43 16.02 6.88 18.43
C SER A 43 16.83 7.69 19.44
N ALA A 44 17.79 8.48 18.95
CA ALA A 44 18.53 9.42 19.76
C ALA A 44 17.63 10.53 20.31
N ALA A 45 16.61 10.96 19.56
CA ALA A 45 15.63 11.92 20.04
C ALA A 45 14.84 11.39 21.25
N LEU A 46 14.51 10.10 21.27
CA LEU A 46 13.86 9.45 22.41
C LEU A 46 14.83 9.28 23.60
N ASN A 47 16.05 8.84 23.34
CA ASN A 47 17.05 8.52 24.38
C ASN A 47 17.87 9.73 24.86
N ARG A 48 17.60 10.93 24.33
CA ARG A 48 18.25 12.17 24.76
C ARG A 48 17.85 12.52 26.19
N LEU A 49 18.81 12.94 27.01
CA LEU A 49 18.55 13.46 28.36
C LEU A 49 17.55 14.63 28.32
N GLY A 50 16.52 14.55 29.17
CA GLY A 50 15.45 15.54 29.25
C GLY A 50 14.34 15.37 28.21
N SER A 51 14.36 14.28 27.42
CA SER A 51 13.26 13.93 26.52
C SER A 51 11.94 13.70 27.28
N GLU A 52 12.01 13.26 28.54
CA GLU A 52 10.85 13.09 29.41
C GLU A 52 10.12 14.41 29.73
N ASN A 53 10.81 15.55 29.61
CA ASN A 53 10.25 16.87 29.87
C ASN A 53 9.72 17.56 28.60
N MET A 54 9.94 16.95 27.42
CA MET A 54 9.45 17.50 26.16
C MET A 54 7.94 17.28 26.01
N LYS A 55 7.25 18.22 25.35
CA LYS A 55 5.86 18.00 24.96
C LYS A 55 5.80 16.81 23.99
N VAL A 56 4.81 15.93 24.17
CA VAL A 56 4.61 14.73 23.35
C VAL A 56 4.68 15.02 21.85
N ARG A 57 4.07 16.13 21.39
CA ARG A 57 4.11 16.52 19.97
C ARG A 57 5.51 16.88 19.48
N GLN A 58 6.31 17.56 20.29
CA GLN A 58 7.69 17.90 19.95
C GLN A 58 8.57 16.67 19.92
N LEU A 59 8.41 15.77 20.90
CA LEU A 59 9.13 14.50 20.94
C LEU A 59 8.76 13.63 19.74
N SER A 60 7.47 13.51 19.42
CA SER A 60 6.98 12.78 18.26
C SER A 60 7.54 13.32 16.95
N ASN A 61 7.56 14.64 16.76
CA ASN A 61 8.15 15.26 15.57
C ASN A 61 9.65 14.98 15.50
N ALA A 62 10.39 15.15 16.61
CA ALA A 62 11.83 14.90 16.63
C ALA A 62 12.19 13.44 16.30
N ILE A 63 11.42 12.49 16.84
CA ILE A 63 11.56 11.06 16.50
C ILE A 63 11.24 10.84 15.01
N HIS A 64 10.14 11.42 14.51
CA HIS A 64 9.75 11.27 13.11
C HIS A 64 10.80 11.85 12.15
N ASP A 65 11.38 13.00 12.47
CA ASP A 65 12.42 13.63 11.66
C ASP A 65 13.70 12.79 11.63
N GLU A 66 14.03 12.12 12.74
CA GLU A 66 15.20 11.24 12.85
C GLU A 66 15.00 9.89 12.14
N VAL A 67 13.93 9.17 12.49
CA VAL A 67 13.76 7.76 12.08
C VAL A 67 12.70 7.55 11.01
N GLY A 68 11.92 8.58 10.67
CA GLY A 68 10.78 8.48 9.76
C GLY A 68 11.16 7.94 8.39
N ASN A 69 12.22 8.46 7.78
CA ASN A 69 12.70 7.96 6.48
C ASN A 69 13.13 6.50 6.52
N LYS A 70 13.80 6.07 7.60
CA LYS A 70 14.23 4.68 7.79
C LYS A 70 13.04 3.74 7.95
N VAL A 71 12.07 4.13 8.79
CA VAL A 71 10.82 3.37 8.98
C VAL A 71 10.02 3.30 7.68
N MET A 72 9.94 4.39 6.92
CA MET A 72 9.26 4.41 5.64
C MET A 72 9.91 3.45 4.63
N GLY A 73 11.25 3.40 4.60
CA GLY A 73 11.99 2.41 3.80
C GLY A 73 11.63 0.97 4.16
N GLN A 74 11.65 0.62 5.45
CA GLN A 74 11.26 -0.72 5.93
C GLN A 74 9.83 -1.11 5.55
N ILE A 75 8.91 -0.14 5.63
CA ILE A 75 7.52 -0.31 5.20
C ILE A 75 7.45 -0.55 3.68
N SER A 76 8.17 0.24 2.89
CA SER A 76 8.22 0.10 1.43
C SER A 76 8.80 -1.24 1.00
N ASP A 77 9.87 -1.71 1.65
CA ASP A 77 10.48 -3.00 1.36
C ASP A 77 9.51 -4.15 1.67
N SER A 78 8.87 -4.11 2.84
CA SER A 78 7.86 -5.11 3.24
C SER A 78 6.64 -5.11 2.32
N LEU A 79 6.21 -3.93 1.86
CA LEU A 79 5.14 -3.79 0.88
C LEU A 79 5.53 -4.46 -0.45
N TRP A 80 6.75 -4.21 -0.92
CA TRP A 80 7.27 -4.82 -2.14
C TRP A 80 7.40 -6.34 -2.02
N GLU A 81 7.81 -6.85 -0.86
CA GLU A 81 7.81 -8.28 -0.58
C GLU A 81 6.41 -8.88 -0.64
N ILE A 82 5.39 -8.23 -0.06
CA ILE A 82 3.99 -8.70 -0.12
C ILE A 82 3.48 -8.76 -1.56
N ILE A 83 3.82 -7.76 -2.38
CA ILE A 83 3.39 -7.70 -3.79
C ILE A 83 4.08 -8.78 -4.62
N ARG A 84 5.38 -9.01 -4.38
CA ARG A 84 6.24 -9.89 -5.19
C ARG A 84 6.21 -11.35 -4.72
N SER A 85 5.85 -11.59 -3.46
CA SER A 85 5.74 -12.92 -2.87
C SER A 85 4.71 -13.77 -3.62
N GLU A 86 5.07 -15.01 -3.88
CA GLU A 86 4.20 -15.96 -4.57
C GLU A 86 3.02 -16.34 -3.68
N GLY A 87 1.82 -16.32 -4.24
CA GLY A 87 0.59 -16.65 -3.52
C GLY A 87 -0.59 -15.78 -3.93
N SER A 88 -1.65 -15.84 -3.12
CA SER A 88 -2.96 -15.28 -3.46
C SER A 88 -2.95 -13.79 -3.81
N THR A 89 -2.04 -13.00 -3.24
CA THR A 89 -1.96 -11.56 -3.56
C THR A 89 -1.37 -11.31 -4.94
N ARG A 90 -0.32 -12.03 -5.34
CA ARG A 90 0.27 -11.90 -6.69
C ARG A 90 -0.72 -12.38 -7.77
N THR A 91 -1.44 -13.47 -7.49
CA THR A 91 -2.47 -13.99 -8.40
C THR A 91 -3.61 -12.99 -8.58
N GLU A 92 -4.17 -12.44 -7.49
CA GLU A 92 -5.23 -11.43 -7.57
C GLU A 92 -4.80 -10.15 -8.28
N ILE A 93 -3.56 -9.68 -8.05
CA ILE A 93 -2.98 -8.54 -8.79
C ILE A 93 -2.96 -8.86 -10.29
N THR A 94 -2.49 -10.06 -10.65
CA THR A 94 -2.40 -10.50 -12.05
C THR A 94 -3.78 -10.59 -12.68
N GLU A 95 -4.76 -11.17 -11.99
CA GLU A 95 -6.15 -11.28 -12.44
C GLU A 95 -6.80 -9.91 -12.65
N ILE A 96 -6.61 -8.96 -11.72
CA ILE A 96 -7.12 -7.59 -11.87
C ILE A 96 -6.49 -6.89 -13.07
N VAL A 97 -5.16 -7.00 -13.24
CA VAL A 97 -4.43 -6.39 -14.37
C VAL A 97 -4.87 -7.00 -15.70
N VAL A 98 -4.99 -8.33 -15.78
CA VAL A 98 -5.46 -9.04 -16.98
C VAL A 98 -6.91 -8.68 -17.31
N SER A 99 -7.79 -8.65 -16.31
CA SER A 99 -9.19 -8.24 -16.47
C SER A 99 -9.30 -6.81 -17.01
N HIS A 100 -8.51 -5.88 -16.46
CA HIS A 100 -8.47 -4.50 -16.93
C HIS A 100 -7.94 -4.40 -18.37
N ARG A 101 -6.88 -5.14 -18.71
CA ARG A 101 -6.37 -5.22 -20.09
C ARG A 101 -7.41 -5.75 -21.07
N ASN A 102 -8.04 -6.88 -20.75
CA ASN A 102 -9.05 -7.51 -21.60
C ASN A 102 -10.30 -6.62 -21.75
N ASN A 103 -10.67 -5.90 -20.70
CA ASN A 103 -11.75 -4.91 -20.77
C ASN A 103 -11.43 -3.77 -21.74
N ASN A 104 -10.18 -3.34 -21.82
CA ASN A 104 -9.74 -2.31 -22.74
C ASN A 104 -9.62 -2.84 -24.18
N GLU A 105 -9.08 -4.04 -24.38
CA GLU A 105 -9.06 -4.73 -25.69
C GLU A 105 -10.47 -4.91 -26.27
N SER A 106 -11.45 -5.27 -25.44
CA SER A 106 -12.86 -5.38 -25.86
C SER A 106 -13.47 -4.02 -26.24
N LYS A 107 -13.03 -2.92 -25.62
CA LYS A 107 -13.43 -1.56 -26.04
C LYS A 107 -12.84 -1.23 -27.42
N PHE A 108 -11.56 -1.53 -27.64
CA PHE A 108 -10.93 -1.35 -28.95
C PHE A 108 -11.61 -2.18 -30.05
N ALA A 109 -11.86 -3.47 -29.80
CA ALA A 109 -12.53 -4.35 -30.77
C ALA A 109 -13.97 -3.87 -31.10
N SER A 110 -14.70 -3.32 -30.13
CA SER A 110 -16.05 -2.77 -30.37
C SER A 110 -16.07 -1.52 -31.27
N CYS A 111 -14.97 -0.76 -31.33
CA CYS A 111 -14.85 0.40 -32.22
C CYS A 111 -14.57 0.02 -33.68
N PHE A 112 -14.02 -1.17 -33.95
CA PHE A 112 -13.69 -1.64 -35.30
C PHE A 112 -14.78 -2.48 -35.97
N LEU A 113 -15.90 -2.74 -35.27
CA LEU A 113 -17.01 -3.58 -35.75
C LEU A 113 -18.30 -2.80 -36.03
N GLN A 114 -18.25 -1.46 -36.13
CA GLN A 114 -19.41 -0.68 -36.54
C GLN A 114 -19.60 -0.78 -38.08
N PRO A 115 -20.76 -1.23 -38.57
CA PRO A 115 -21.04 -1.23 -40.01
C PRO A 115 -21.10 0.21 -40.52
N LEU A 116 -20.60 0.42 -41.76
CA LEU A 116 -20.72 1.68 -42.50
C LEU A 116 -22.19 2.05 -42.75
#